data_AF-A0A2P6VGC1-F1
#
_entry.id   AF-A0A2P6VGC1-F1
#
_cell.length_a   1.000
_cell.length_b   1.000
_cell.length_c   1.000
_cell.angle_alpha   90.00
_cell.angle_beta   90.00
_cell.angle_gamma   90.00
#
_symmetry.space_group_name_H-M   'P 1'
#
loop_
_entity.id
_entity.type
_entity.pdbx_description
1 polymer ?
#
loop_
_entity_poly.entity_id
_entity_poly.type
_entity_poly.pdbx_seq_one_letter_code
_entity_poly.pdbx_strand_id
1 'polypeptide(L)'
;MMNKAKILKLAKGFRGRAKNCVRIARERVEKGLQYAFRDRKVKKREMRALWITRITAGSRHYGVKYSQLIHGLKQENIEVNRKILAELAANEPYSFKALVDQVRFMRGGAASGGGGAQAAAAAAAPK
;
A
#
# COMPACT_ATOMS: atom_id res chain seq x y z
N MET A 1 26.95 1.66 28.05
CA MET A 1 27.23 2.52 26.88
C MET A 1 27.68 1.64 25.70
N MET A 2 27.23 1.90 24.47
CA MET A 2 27.67 1.13 23.29
C MET A 2 29.18 1.34 23.03
N ASN A 3 29.90 0.22 22.81
CA ASN A 3 31.32 0.22 22.48
C ASN A 3 31.58 0.90 21.11
N LYS A 4 32.68 1.65 21.00
CA LYS A 4 33.11 2.41 19.80
C LYS A 4 33.03 1.58 18.51
N ALA A 5 33.55 0.35 18.54
CA ALA A 5 33.56 -0.54 17.38
C ALA A 5 32.14 -0.90 16.89
N LYS A 6 31.18 -1.10 17.81
CA LYS A 6 29.78 -1.43 17.46
C LYS A 6 29.09 -0.26 16.77
N ILE A 7 29.30 0.96 17.24
CA ILE A 7 28.73 2.17 16.64
C ILE A 7 29.28 2.41 15.24
N LEU A 8 30.60 2.30 15.06
CA LEU A 8 31.22 2.49 13.75
C LEU A 8 30.79 1.41 12.74
N LYS A 9 30.54 0.19 13.22
CA LYS A 9 29.96 -0.89 12.39
C LYS A 9 28.55 -0.54 11.90
N LEU A 10 27.71 0.01 12.76
CA LEU A 10 26.35 0.46 12.40
C LEU A 10 26.34 1.74 11.56
N ALA A 11 27.33 2.62 11.74
CA ALA A 11 27.48 3.86 10.98
C ALA A 11 28.13 3.66 9.60
N LYS A 12 28.47 2.42 9.22
CA LYS A 12 29.04 2.12 7.90
C LYS A 12 28.06 2.52 6.81
N GLY A 13 28.50 3.34 5.86
CA GLY A 13 27.66 3.89 4.79
C GLY A 13 27.10 5.28 5.08
N PHE A 14 27.27 5.84 6.28
CA PHE A 14 26.92 7.23 6.55
C PHE A 14 27.83 8.21 5.79
N ARG A 15 27.27 9.35 5.41
CA ARG A 15 27.97 10.37 4.62
C ARG A 15 28.87 11.26 5.50
N GLY A 16 30.04 11.63 4.99
CA GLY A 16 30.94 12.58 5.64
C GLY A 16 31.50 12.10 6.98
N ARG A 17 31.59 13.01 7.96
CA ARG A 17 32.20 12.76 9.28
C ARG A 17 31.40 11.77 10.16
N ALA A 18 30.14 11.50 9.82
CA ALA A 18 29.27 10.59 10.57
C ALA A 18 29.69 9.11 10.50
N LYS A 19 30.59 8.73 9.58
CA LYS A 19 31.14 7.37 9.49
C LYS A 19 32.45 7.17 10.25
N ASN A 20 33.21 8.25 10.50
CA ASN A 20 34.56 8.21 11.08
C ASN A 20 34.59 8.70 12.53
N CYS A 21 33.84 9.76 12.84
CA CYS A 21 33.88 10.42 14.15
C CYS A 21 32.82 9.82 15.08
N VAL A 22 33.26 9.15 16.15
CA VAL A 22 32.38 8.39 17.07
C VAL A 22 31.26 9.24 17.68
N ARG A 23 31.55 10.50 18.07
CA ARG A 23 30.56 11.41 18.65
C ARG A 23 29.40 11.68 17.68
N ILE A 24 29.72 12.06 16.45
CA ILE A 24 28.74 12.35 15.39
C ILE A 24 28.02 11.05 14.95
N ALA A 25 28.76 9.94 14.89
CA ALA A 25 28.21 8.64 14.53
C ALA A 25 27.15 8.19 15.54
N ARG A 26 27.36 8.37 16.84
CA ARG A 26 26.39 8.02 17.89
C ARG A 26 25.04 8.70 17.68
N GLU A 27 25.03 10.02 17.53
CA GLU A 27 23.81 10.80 17.31
C GLU A 27 23.04 10.34 16.05
N ARG A 28 23.78 10.01 14.97
CA ARG A 28 23.18 9.55 13.71
C ARG A 28 22.65 8.12 13.81
N VAL A 29 23.37 7.22 14.46
CA VAL A 29 22.93 5.84 14.70
C VAL A 29 21.68 5.82 15.57
N GLU A 30 21.63 6.61 16.63
CA GLU A 30 20.45 6.70 17.51
C GLU A 30 19.21 7.16 16.74
N LYS A 31 19.32 8.24 15.95
CA LYS A 31 18.22 8.69 15.07
C LYS A 31 17.86 7.62 14.03
N GLY A 32 18.85 6.96 13.44
CA GLY A 32 18.64 5.89 12.47
C GLY A 32 17.86 4.71 13.06
N LEU A 33 18.16 4.31 14.31
CA LEU A 33 17.44 3.25 15.01
C LEU A 33 15.99 3.65 15.34
N GLN A 34 15.77 4.91 15.72
CA GLN A 34 14.42 5.44 15.93
C GLN A 34 13.60 5.42 14.63
N TYR A 35 14.17 5.87 13.52
CA TYR A 35 13.52 5.79 12.21
C TYR A 35 13.25 4.35 11.80
N ALA A 36 14.22 3.44 11.95
CA ALA A 36 14.01 2.02 11.65
C ALA A 36 12.87 1.39 12.45
N PHE A 37 12.68 1.78 13.73
CA PHE A 37 11.55 1.33 14.52
C PHE A 37 10.22 1.89 14.01
N ARG A 38 10.16 3.20 13.74
CA ARG A 38 8.97 3.86 13.18
C ARG A 38 8.60 3.26 11.82
N ASP A 39 9.56 3.16 10.92
CA ASP A 39 9.34 2.78 9.52
C ASP A 39 8.94 1.31 9.40
N ARG A 40 9.37 0.41 10.31
CA ARG A 40 8.82 -0.96 10.39
C ARG A 40 7.31 -1.00 10.65
N LYS A 41 6.78 -0.04 11.42
CA LYS A 41 5.33 0.10 11.65
C LYS A 41 4.64 0.75 10.44
N VAL A 42 5.27 1.77 9.86
CA VAL A 42 4.72 2.54 8.73
C VAL A 42 4.69 1.72 7.43
N LYS A 43 5.71 0.89 7.17
CA LYS A 43 5.79 0.02 5.98
C LYS A 43 4.55 -0.85 5.79
N LYS A 44 3.94 -1.34 6.89
CA LYS A 44 2.69 -2.12 6.82
C LYS A 44 1.52 -1.29 6.26
N ARG A 45 1.46 0.00 6.57
CA ARG A 45 0.44 0.94 6.09
C ARG A 45 0.72 1.37 4.65
N GLU A 46 1.97 1.69 4.32
CA GLU A 46 2.39 2.07 2.96
C GLU A 46 2.13 0.94 1.96
N MET A 47 2.51 -0.29 2.30
CA MET A 47 2.25 -1.45 1.45
C MET A 47 0.74 -1.68 1.26
N ARG A 48 -0.06 -1.50 2.31
CA ARG A 48 -1.53 -1.60 2.21
C ARG A 48 -2.10 -0.51 1.30
N ALA A 49 -1.63 0.72 1.41
CA ALA A 49 -2.04 1.81 0.53
C ALA A 49 -1.70 1.50 -0.93
N LEU A 50 -0.48 1.02 -1.19
CA LEU A 50 -0.07 0.59 -2.53
C LEU A 50 -0.96 -0.52 -3.10
N TRP A 51 -1.27 -1.54 -2.31
CA TRP A 51 -2.17 -2.62 -2.75
C TRP A 51 -3.57 -2.09 -3.09
N ILE A 52 -4.11 -1.17 -2.29
CA ILE A 52 -5.41 -0.54 -2.57
C ILE A 52 -5.37 0.25 -3.88
N THR A 53 -4.30 1.01 -4.12
CA THR A 53 -4.13 1.76 -5.37
C THR A 53 -4.09 0.83 -6.58
N ARG A 54 -3.33 -0.27 -6.50
CA ARG A 54 -3.28 -1.30 -7.57
C ARG A 54 -4.63 -1.94 -7.83
N ILE A 55 -5.34 -2.36 -6.78
CA ILE A 55 -6.68 -2.94 -6.91
C ILE A 55 -7.64 -1.92 -7.50
N THR A 56 -7.57 -0.66 -7.06
CA THR A 56 -8.44 0.41 -7.57
C THR A 56 -8.22 0.63 -9.06
N ALA A 57 -6.96 0.63 -9.53
CA ALA A 57 -6.64 0.70 -10.96
C ALA A 57 -7.23 -0.51 -11.71
N GLY A 58 -6.98 -1.74 -11.24
CA GLY A 58 -7.53 -2.97 -11.83
C GLY A 58 -9.06 -2.97 -11.89
N SER A 59 -9.72 -2.58 -10.80
CA SER A 59 -11.19 -2.58 -10.68
C SER A 59 -11.84 -1.54 -11.59
N ARG A 60 -11.18 -0.40 -11.81
CA ARG A 60 -11.66 0.66 -12.71
C ARG A 60 -11.75 0.19 -14.16
N HIS A 61 -10.85 -0.68 -14.61
CA HIS A 61 -10.95 -1.28 -15.96
C HIS A 61 -12.22 -2.11 -16.15
N TYR A 62 -12.75 -2.70 -15.09
CA TYR A 62 -13.98 -3.49 -15.10
C TYR A 62 -15.22 -2.71 -14.62
N GLY A 63 -15.09 -1.39 -14.42
CA GLY A 63 -16.20 -0.50 -14.05
C GLY A 63 -16.68 -0.60 -12.60
N VAL A 64 -15.93 -1.26 -11.70
CA VAL A 64 -16.32 -1.43 -10.29
C VAL A 64 -15.44 -0.57 -9.38
N LYS A 65 -16.06 0.13 -8.41
CA LYS A 65 -15.33 0.89 -7.39
C LYS A 65 -14.76 -0.08 -6.34
N TYR A 66 -13.54 0.19 -5.82
CA TYR A 66 -12.90 -0.65 -4.81
C TYR A 66 -13.80 -0.97 -3.60
N SER A 67 -14.50 0.03 -3.04
CA SER A 67 -15.40 -0.18 -1.89
C SER A 67 -16.51 -1.18 -2.19
N GLN A 68 -17.02 -1.16 -3.43
CA GLN A 68 -18.07 -2.08 -3.88
C GLN A 68 -17.51 -3.50 -4.07
N LEU A 69 -16.31 -3.62 -4.63
CA LEU A 69 -15.64 -4.91 -4.78
C LEU A 69 -15.38 -5.57 -3.42
N ILE A 70 -14.78 -4.84 -2.47
CA ILE A 70 -14.47 -5.37 -1.14
C ILE A 70 -15.74 -5.68 -0.34
N HIS A 71 -16.77 -4.86 -0.47
CA HIS A 71 -18.06 -5.15 0.16
C HIS A 71 -18.64 -6.46 -0.38
N GLY A 72 -18.67 -6.63 -1.70
CA GLY A 72 -19.17 -7.86 -2.33
C GLY A 72 -18.39 -9.10 -1.89
N LEU A 73 -17.06 -9.05 -1.95
CA LEU A 73 -16.21 -10.17 -1.50
C LEU A 73 -16.47 -10.56 -0.03
N LYS A 74 -16.76 -9.58 0.84
CA LYS A 74 -17.07 -9.84 2.24
C LYS A 74 -18.44 -10.50 2.43
N GLN A 75 -19.44 -10.09 1.66
CA GLN A 75 -20.79 -10.70 1.72
C GLN A 75 -20.74 -12.17 1.29
N GLU A 76 -19.94 -12.48 0.27
CA GLU A 76 -19.73 -13.84 -0.24
C GLU A 76 -18.80 -14.70 0.63
N ASN A 77 -18.36 -14.21 1.80
CA ASN A 77 -17.38 -14.89 2.67
C ASN A 77 -16.04 -15.25 1.97
N ILE A 78 -15.67 -14.52 0.91
CA ILE A 78 -14.40 -14.72 0.21
C ILE A 78 -13.30 -13.95 0.96
N GLU A 79 -12.62 -14.64 1.88
CA GLU A 79 -11.53 -14.08 2.69
C GLU A 79 -10.21 -13.93 1.91
N VAL A 80 -10.18 -13.02 0.95
CA VAL A 80 -8.96 -12.75 0.15
C VAL A 80 -8.16 -11.58 0.71
N ASN A 81 -6.88 -11.84 0.95
CA ASN A 81 -5.92 -10.82 1.36
C ASN A 81 -5.66 -9.80 0.23
N ARG A 82 -5.58 -8.51 0.60
CA ARG A 82 -5.33 -7.40 -0.33
C ARG A 82 -4.00 -7.51 -1.08
N LYS A 83 -3.00 -8.17 -0.48
CA LYS A 83 -1.72 -8.48 -1.15
C LYS A 83 -1.96 -9.35 -2.39
N ILE A 84 -2.65 -10.47 -2.19
CA ILE A 84 -2.95 -11.45 -3.24
C ILE A 84 -3.88 -10.83 -4.28
N LEU A 85 -4.91 -10.09 -3.84
CA LEU A 85 -5.83 -9.40 -4.76
C LEU A 85 -5.10 -8.38 -5.66
N ALA A 86 -4.13 -7.64 -5.11
CA ALA A 86 -3.33 -6.69 -5.88
C ALA A 86 -2.34 -7.36 -6.84
N GLU A 87 -1.88 -8.57 -6.52
CA GLU A 87 -1.01 -9.38 -7.37
C GLU A 87 -1.80 -10.01 -8.52
N LEU A 88 -2.98 -10.56 -8.24
CA LEU A 88 -3.92 -11.04 -9.25
C LEU A 88 -4.32 -9.93 -10.22
N ALA A 89 -4.62 -8.73 -9.72
CA ALA A 89 -4.96 -7.58 -10.56
C ALA A 89 -3.83 -7.18 -11.53
N ALA A 90 -2.57 -7.48 -11.19
CA ALA A 90 -1.41 -7.11 -12.01
C ALA A 90 -0.98 -8.22 -12.98
N ASN A 91 -0.97 -9.47 -12.52
CA ASN A 91 -0.41 -10.60 -13.27
C ASN A 91 -1.48 -11.39 -14.03
N GLU A 92 -2.70 -11.49 -13.49
CA GLU A 92 -3.74 -12.41 -13.98
C GLU A 92 -5.08 -11.68 -14.22
N PRO A 93 -5.22 -10.95 -15.33
CA PRO A 93 -6.41 -10.15 -15.59
C PRO A 93 -7.68 -10.99 -15.74
N TYR A 94 -7.58 -12.21 -16.30
CA TYR A 94 -8.73 -13.09 -16.50
C TYR A 94 -9.32 -13.61 -15.18
N SER A 95 -8.46 -14.07 -14.26
CA SER A 95 -8.89 -14.51 -12.93
C SER A 95 -9.47 -13.36 -12.10
N PHE A 96 -8.86 -12.17 -12.21
CA PHE A 96 -9.39 -10.98 -11.54
C PHE A 96 -10.76 -10.58 -12.10
N LYS A 97 -10.97 -10.68 -13.42
CA LYS A 97 -12.26 -10.43 -14.06
C LYS A 97 -13.35 -11.37 -13.52
N ALA A 98 -13.07 -12.67 -13.41
CA ALA A 98 -14.03 -13.64 -12.88
C ALA A 98 -14.49 -13.29 -11.46
N LEU A 99 -13.58 -12.84 -10.58
CA LEU A 99 -13.93 -12.37 -9.23
C LEU A 99 -14.81 -11.12 -9.26
N VAL A 100 -14.51 -10.18 -10.16
CA VAL A 100 -15.32 -8.96 -10.32
C VAL A 100 -16.71 -9.30 -10.84
N ASP A 101 -16.81 -10.19 -11.82
CA ASP A 101 -18.07 -10.63 -12.41
C ASP A 101 -18.94 -11.37 -11.39
N GLN A 102 -18.34 -12.24 -10.56
CA GLN A 102 -19.03 -12.91 -9.44
C GLN A 102 -19.65 -11.88 -8.48
N VAL A 103 -18.89 -10.85 -8.10
CA VAL A 103 -19.37 -9.78 -7.22
C VAL A 103 -20.46 -8.93 -7.90
N ARG A 104 -20.38 -8.69 -9.21
CA ARG A 104 -21.41 -7.95 -9.96
C ARG A 104 -22.72 -8.73 -10.03
N PHE A 105 -22.65 -10.03 -10.31
CA PHE A 105 -23.82 -10.89 -10.38
C PHE A 105 -24.58 -10.91 -9.04
N MET A 106 -23.86 -11.08 -7.93
CA MET A 106 -24.46 -11.10 -6.58
C MET A 106 -25.05 -9.75 -6.17
N ARG A 107 -24.39 -8.64 -6.51
CA ARG A 107 -24.96 -7.29 -6.27
C ARG A 107 -26.18 -6.97 -7.13
N GLY A 108 -26.42 -7.71 -8.21
CA GLY A 108 -27.64 -7.62 -9.02
C GLY A 108 -28.92 -7.89 -8.22
N GLY A 109 -28.84 -8.54 -7.05
CA GLY A 109 -29.97 -8.74 -6.13
C GLY A 109 -30.13 -7.64 -5.05
N ALA A 110 -29.19 -6.70 -4.93
CA ALA A 110 -29.19 -5.66 -3.89
C ALA A 110 -29.10 -4.25 -4.51
N ALA A 111 -30.11 -3.89 -5.30
CA ALA A 111 -30.27 -2.52 -5.79
C ALA A 111 -30.98 -1.64 -4.76
N SER A 112 -30.21 -0.95 -3.90
CA SER A 112 -30.56 0.38 -3.36
C SER A 112 -29.47 0.89 -2.41
N GLY A 113 -28.96 2.11 -2.63
CA GLY A 113 -28.15 2.78 -1.61
C GLY A 113 -27.07 3.74 -2.10
N GLY A 114 -27.45 4.72 -2.94
CA GLY A 114 -27.03 6.12 -2.87
C GLY A 114 -25.55 6.53 -2.89
N GLY A 115 -25.24 7.44 -3.82
CA GLY A 115 -24.41 8.61 -3.49
C GLY A 115 -23.01 8.64 -4.10
N GLY A 116 -22.90 9.27 -5.27
CA GLY A 116 -21.63 9.64 -5.88
C GLY A 116 -21.73 9.82 -7.38
N ALA A 117 -22.73 10.58 -7.82
CA ALA A 117 -22.69 11.30 -9.08
C ALA A 117 -21.75 12.49 -8.93
N GLN A 118 -20.71 12.51 -9.75
CA GLN A 118 -19.96 13.67 -10.28
C GLN A 118 -19.25 13.04 -11.49
N ALA A 119 -19.83 13.10 -12.69
CA ALA A 119 -19.91 14.26 -13.58
C ALA A 119 -18.52 14.85 -13.89
N ALA A 120 -18.19 14.79 -15.18
CA ALA A 120 -17.15 15.45 -15.95
C ALA A 120 -16.38 16.62 -15.31
N ALA A 121 -15.07 16.68 -15.56
CA ALA A 121 -14.38 17.88 -16.05
C ALA A 121 -12.88 17.60 -16.29
N ALA A 122 -12.34 18.36 -17.23
CA ALA A 122 -11.00 18.28 -17.80
C ALA A 122 -9.90 18.92 -16.92
N ALA A 123 -8.66 18.75 -17.42
CA ALA A 123 -7.57 19.72 -17.43
C ALA A 123 -6.57 19.80 -16.25
N ALA A 124 -5.34 20.08 -16.68
CA ALA A 124 -4.21 20.73 -16.00
C ALA A 124 -3.26 19.87 -15.15
N ALA A 125 -2.14 19.52 -15.80
CA ALA A 125 -0.84 19.42 -15.15
C ALA A 125 -0.45 20.77 -14.51
N PRO A 126 0.14 20.79 -13.30
CA PRO A 126 0.88 21.95 -12.82
C PRO A 126 2.38 21.78 -13.11
N LYS A 127 2.99 22.92 -13.48
CA LYS A 127 4.41 23.15 -13.75
C LYS A 127 5.33 22.73 -12.61
#